data_AF-A0AAU3IE90-F1
#
_entry.id   AF-A0AAU3IE90-F1
#
_cell.length_a   1.000
_cell.length_b   1.000
_cell.length_c   1.000
_cell.angle_alpha   90.00
_cell.angle_beta   90.00
_cell.angle_gamma   90.00
#
_symmetry.space_group_name_H-M   'P 1'
#
loop_
_entity.id
_entity.type
_entity.pdbx_description
1 polymer ?
#
loop_
_entity_poly.entity_id
_entity_poly.type
_entity_poly.pdbx_seq_one_letter_code
_entity_poly.pdbx_strand_id
1 'polypeptide(L)'
;MFTPPYPIITPRLVLRPFTEADLDDLHAFQSLPEVTRYLYWDARTREETKRLEARLVENEFFAGAWSDELVYAMLAREWRASPAASAGHRA
;
A
#
# COMPACT_ATOMS: atom_id res chain seq x y z
N MET A 1 4.11 19.18 10.16
CA MET A 1 3.58 17.80 10.20
C MET A 1 3.97 17.15 11.52
N PHE A 2 3.01 16.47 12.15
CA PHE A 2 3.22 15.76 13.41
C PHE A 2 3.89 14.42 13.08
N THR A 3 5.20 14.30 13.30
CA THR A 3 5.85 12.99 13.38
C THR A 3 5.57 12.49 14.78
N PRO A 4 4.69 11.48 14.95
CA PRO A 4 4.45 10.94 16.27
C PRO A 4 5.77 10.40 16.83
N PRO A 5 6.01 10.51 18.14
CA PRO A 5 7.13 9.83 18.77
C PRO A 5 6.86 8.32 18.69
N TYR A 6 7.38 7.68 17.64
CA TYR A 6 7.27 6.25 17.47
C TYR A 6 8.26 5.51 18.39
N PRO A 7 7.90 4.31 18.87
CA PRO A 7 6.60 3.68 18.68
C PRO A 7 5.51 4.28 19.58
N ILE A 8 4.27 4.33 19.09
CA ILE A 8 3.10 4.64 19.93
C ILE A 8 2.67 3.35 20.61
N ILE A 9 2.72 3.31 21.94
CA ILE A 9 2.42 2.12 22.73
C ILE A 9 1.07 2.31 23.43
N THR A 10 0.21 1.31 23.32
CA THR A 10 -1.03 1.17 24.08
C THR A 10 -1.01 -0.18 24.81
N PRO A 11 -1.98 -0.49 25.69
CA PRO A 11 -2.01 -1.79 26.37
C PRO A 11 -2.09 -3.01 25.44
N ARG A 12 -2.53 -2.83 24.18
CA ARG A 12 -2.74 -3.95 23.24
C ARG A 12 -2.01 -3.79 21.90
N LEU A 13 -1.46 -2.61 21.60
CA LEU A 13 -0.89 -2.29 20.29
C LEU A 13 0.40 -1.51 20.43
N VAL A 14 1.36 -1.84 19.56
CA VAL A 14 2.56 -1.05 19.30
C VAL A 14 2.49 -0.58 17.84
N LEU A 15 2.36 0.72 17.63
CA LEU A 15 2.34 1.31 16.29
C LEU A 15 3.73 1.84 15.95
N ARG A 16 4.32 1.36 14.87
CA ARG A 16 5.65 1.74 14.39
C ARG A 16 5.67 1.85 12.86
N PRO A 17 6.67 2.52 12.27
CA PRO A 17 6.90 2.47 10.84
C PRO A 17 7.08 1.03 10.32
N PHE A 18 6.60 0.79 9.10
CA PHE A 18 6.81 -0.47 8.38
C PHE A 18 8.29 -0.65 8.01
N THR A 19 8.73 -1.89 8.05
CA THR A 19 10.05 -2.36 7.61
C THR A 19 9.89 -3.45 6.55
N GLU A 20 10.94 -3.78 5.82
CA GLU A 20 10.91 -4.87 4.83
C GLU A 20 10.55 -6.23 5.45
N ALA A 21 10.88 -6.44 6.73
CA ALA A 21 10.56 -7.67 7.44
C ALA A 21 9.05 -7.90 7.60
N ASP A 22 8.24 -6.84 7.52
CA ASP A 22 6.79 -6.91 7.69
C ASP A 22 6.06 -7.33 6.41
N LEU A 23 6.77 -7.58 5.30
CA LEU A 23 6.17 -7.87 4.00
C LEU A 23 5.25 -9.11 4.07
N ASP A 24 5.65 -10.13 4.80
CA ASP A 24 4.90 -11.37 4.90
C ASP A 24 3.62 -11.17 5.72
N ASP A 25 3.71 -10.41 6.81
CA ASP A 25 2.54 -10.02 7.61
C ASP A 25 1.60 -9.11 6.82
N LEU A 26 2.15 -8.16 6.05
CA LEU A 26 1.39 -7.29 5.15
C LEU A 26 0.64 -8.09 4.08
N HIS A 27 1.32 -9.07 3.48
CA HIS A 27 0.72 -9.91 2.45
C HIS A 27 -0.37 -10.84 3.02
N ALA A 28 -0.18 -11.34 4.26
CA ALA A 28 -1.11 -12.27 4.89
C ALA A 28 -2.54 -11.74 4.93
N PHE A 29 -2.74 -10.43 5.17
CA PHE A 29 -4.07 -9.83 5.12
C PHE A 29 -4.42 -9.19 3.77
N GLN A 30 -3.44 -8.69 3.00
CA GLN A 30 -3.72 -8.14 1.67
C GLN A 30 -4.15 -9.19 0.64
N SER A 31 -3.83 -10.47 0.88
CA SER A 31 -4.26 -11.60 0.05
C SER A 31 -5.68 -12.09 0.34
N LEU A 32 -6.34 -11.57 1.38
CA LEU A 32 -7.67 -12.00 1.80
C LEU A 32 -8.77 -11.18 1.08
N PRO A 33 -9.60 -11.81 0.22
CA PRO A 33 -10.67 -11.09 -0.50
C PRO A 33 -11.68 -10.40 0.42
N GLU A 34 -11.94 -10.95 1.60
CA GLU A 34 -12.82 -10.36 2.59
C GLU A 34 -12.26 -9.06 3.20
N VAL A 35 -10.93 -8.94 3.30
CA VAL A 35 -10.26 -7.73 3.79
C VAL A 35 -10.26 -6.65 2.73
N THR A 36 -10.02 -7.02 1.46
CA THR A 36 -9.94 -6.07 0.35
C THR A 36 -11.30 -5.71 -0.25
N ARG A 37 -12.39 -6.34 0.20
CA ARG A 37 -13.76 -6.17 -0.33
C ARG A 37 -14.20 -4.70 -0.50
N TYR A 38 -13.75 -3.83 0.39
CA TYR A 38 -14.10 -2.40 0.39
C TYR A 38 -12.91 -1.48 0.09
N LEU A 39 -11.78 -2.05 -0.34
CA LEU A 39 -10.58 -1.30 -0.73
C LEU A 39 -10.59 -1.05 -2.23
N TYR A 40 -9.71 -0.16 -2.69
CA TYR A 40 -9.59 0.22 -4.10
C TYR A 40 -8.91 -0.85 -4.97
N TRP A 41 -8.58 -2.01 -4.41
CA TRP A 41 -7.87 -3.10 -5.07
C TRP A 41 -8.43 -4.45 -4.61
N ASP A 42 -8.23 -5.47 -5.44
CA ASP A 42 -8.55 -6.87 -5.14
C ASP A 42 -7.47 -7.53 -4.26
N ALA A 43 -7.74 -8.77 -3.82
CA ALA A 43 -6.78 -9.59 -3.09
C ALA A 43 -5.44 -9.67 -3.85
N ARG A 44 -4.37 -9.22 -3.19
CA ARG A 44 -3.06 -9.06 -3.83
C ARG A 44 -2.25 -10.35 -3.77
N THR A 45 -1.47 -10.59 -4.82
CA THR A 45 -0.39 -11.57 -4.83
C THR A 45 0.84 -11.06 -4.08
N ARG A 46 1.76 -11.96 -3.69
CA ARG A 46 2.97 -11.59 -2.93
C ARG A 46 3.86 -10.61 -3.68
N GLU A 47 3.96 -10.79 -5.00
CA GLU A 47 4.72 -9.88 -5.88
C GLU A 47 4.06 -8.49 -5.96
N GLU A 48 2.73 -8.41 -5.98
CA GLU A 48 2.02 -7.12 -5.96
C GLU A 48 2.13 -6.40 -4.61
N THR A 49 2.13 -7.15 -3.50
CA THR A 49 2.43 -6.59 -2.18
C THR A 49 3.87 -6.07 -2.11
N LYS A 50 4.81 -6.73 -2.80
CA LYS A 50 6.23 -6.37 -2.83
C LYS A 50 6.57 -5.24 -3.81
N ARG A 51 5.80 -5.04 -4.88
CA ARG A 51 6.08 -4.08 -5.96
C ARG A 51 5.89 -2.62 -5.53
N LEU A 52 6.81 -2.13 -4.71
CA LEU A 52 7.07 -0.71 -4.52
C LEU A 52 8.16 -0.31 -5.51
N GLU A 53 7.77 0.25 -6.65
CA GLU A 53 8.68 0.61 -7.75
C GLU A 53 9.60 1.77 -7.37
N ALA A 54 9.13 2.68 -6.52
CA ALA A 54 9.96 3.67 -5.88
C ALA A 54 9.38 4.09 -4.53
N ARG A 55 10.28 4.41 -3.60
CA ARG A 55 9.99 5.24 -2.44
C ARG A 55 10.80 6.51 -2.58
N LEU A 56 10.13 7.63 -2.76
CA LEU A 56 10.78 8.93 -2.82
C LEU A 56 10.63 9.56 -1.44
N VAL A 57 11.74 9.70 -0.73
CA VAL A 57 11.77 10.28 0.62
C VAL A 57 11.70 11.81 0.49
N GLU A 58 10.79 12.44 1.24
CA GLU A 58 10.61 13.90 1.22
C GLU A 58 10.42 14.49 -0.20
N ASN A 59 9.66 13.81 -1.07
CA ASN A 59 9.52 14.20 -2.48
C ASN A 59 8.70 15.47 -2.68
N GLU A 60 7.60 15.58 -1.93
CA GLU A 60 6.59 16.62 -2.17
C GLU A 60 6.44 17.49 -0.92
N PHE A 61 6.44 18.81 -1.11
CA PHE A 61 6.20 19.79 -0.04
C PHE A 61 4.75 20.25 -0.08
N PHE A 62 3.94 19.73 0.84
CA PHE A 62 2.51 20.03 0.92
C PHE A 62 2.11 20.39 2.35
N ALA A 63 1.25 21.41 2.51
CA ALA A 63 0.75 21.91 3.80
C ALA A 63 1.85 22.18 4.85
N GLY A 64 3.00 22.73 4.43
CA GLY A 64 4.09 23.10 5.32
C GLY A 64 4.93 21.91 5.81
N ALA A 65 4.91 20.78 5.11
CA ALA A 65 5.75 19.64 5.41
C ALA A 65 6.14 18.85 4.16
N TRP A 66 7.26 18.14 4.26
CA TRP A 66 7.70 17.18 3.27
C TRP A 66 6.98 15.84 3.48
N SER A 67 6.53 15.20 2.39
CA SER A 67 5.92 13.88 2.37
C SER A 67 6.70 12.89 1.53
N ASP A 68 6.73 11.63 1.98
CA ASP A 68 7.22 10.50 1.18
C ASP A 68 6.18 10.11 0.12
N GLU A 69 6.63 9.74 -1.06
CA GLU A 69 5.80 9.18 -2.13
C GLU A 69 6.14 7.70 -2.35
N LEU A 70 5.11 6.88 -2.50
CA LEU A 70 5.23 5.46 -2.85
C LEU A 70 4.69 5.26 -4.27
N VAL A 71 5.56 4.90 -5.20
CA VAL A 71 5.22 4.64 -6.60
C VAL A 71 5.01 3.15 -6.79
N TYR A 72 3.85 2.78 -7.33
CA TYR A 72 3.50 1.42 -7.71
C TYR A 72 3.29 1.36 -9.22
N ALA A 73 3.75 0.31 -9.88
CA ALA A 73 3.45 0.06 -11.29
C ALA A 73 3.00 -1.38 -11.52
N MET A 74 2.24 -1.56 -12.61
CA MET A 74 1.76 -2.84 -13.09
C MET A 74 1.97 -2.91 -14.59
N LEU A 75 2.36 -4.07 -15.12
CA LEU A 75 2.59 -4.20 -16.56
C LEU A 75 1.26 -4.10 -17.31
N ALA A 76 1.26 -3.47 -18.49
CA ALA A 76 0.04 -3.27 -19.27
C ALA A 76 -0.72 -4.57 -19.58
N ARG A 77 -0.01 -5.70 -19.72
CA ARG A 77 -0.64 -7.02 -19.88
C ARG A 77 -1.27 -7.57 -18.59
N GLU A 78 -0.65 -7.29 -17.43
CA GLU A 78 -1.16 -7.67 -16.11
C GLU A 78 -2.42 -6.87 -15.79
N TRP A 79 -2.40 -5.56 -16.07
CA TRP A 79 -3.58 -4.71 -15.99
C TRP A 79 -4.74 -5.23 -16.84
N ARG A 80 -4.50 -5.51 -18.14
CA ARG A 80 -5.54 -6.03 -19.03
C ARG A 80 -6.09 -7.40 -18.62
N ALA A 81 -5.29 -8.19 -17.92
CA ALA A 81 -5.70 -9.49 -17.37
C ALA A 81 -6.35 -9.37 -15.98
N SER A 82 -6.28 -8.20 -15.34
CA SER A 82 -6.84 -7.96 -14.02
C SER A 82 -8.37 -7.86 -14.07
N PRO A 83 -9.10 -8.41 -13.08
CA PRO A 83 -10.54 -8.21 -12.94
C PRO A 83 -10.96 -6.74 -12.95
N ALA A 84 -10.11 -5.84 -12.45
CA ALA A 84 -10.34 -4.39 -12.44
C ALA A 84 -10.41 -3.76 -13.83
N ALA A 85 -9.65 -4.25 -14.82
CA ALA A 85 -9.71 -3.75 -16.20
C ALA A 85 -10.98 -4.20 -16.95
N SER A 86 -11.59 -5.30 -16.49
CA SER A 86 -12.87 -5.79 -17.01
C SER A 86 -14.07 -4.94 -16.52
N ALA A 87 -13.83 -4.11 -15.49
CA ALA A 87 -14.88 -3.43 -14.73
C ALA A 87 -15.13 -1.96 -15.14
N GLY A 88 -14.51 -1.41 -16.20
CA GLY A 88 -14.65 0.03 -16.49
C GLY A 88 -14.65 0.46 -17.95
N HIS A 89 -15.86 0.60 -18.56
CA HIS A 89 -16.36 1.89 -19.09
C HIS A 89 -17.87 1.76 -19.46
N ARG A 90 -18.77 2.12 -18.54
CA ARG A 90 -20.10 2.65 -18.89
C ARG A 90 -20.20 4.06 -18.30
N ALA A 91 -19.73 5.03 -19.08
CA ALA A 91 -20.27 6.37 -19.31
C ALA A 91 -19.16 7.20 -19.95
#